data_AF-G0L5W5-F1
#
_entry.id   AF-G0L5W5-F1
#
_cell.length_a   1.000
_cell.length_b   1.000
_cell.length_c   1.000
_cell.angle_alpha   90.00
_cell.angle_beta   90.00
_cell.angle_gamma   90.00
#
_symmetry.space_group_name_H-M   'P 1'
#
loop_
_entity.id
_entity.type
_entity.pdbx_description
1 polymer ?
#
loop_
_entity_poly.entity_id
_entity_poly.type
_entity_poly.pdbx_seq_one_letter_code
_entity_poly.pdbx_strand_id
1 'polypeptide(L)'
;MSINFTPTSNRPEKKTYEQHTEHLLEKLYQLKHRFQSSYYAHSDGKKYEKARNFNIRLSNILFKVNQLLGTFETAQQKNYNLIDNEIQKLERELKELIC
;
A
#
# COMPACT_ATOMS: atom_id res chain seq x y z
N MET A 1 -54.88 8.22 -2.26
CA MET A 1 -53.65 9.00 -2.02
C MET A 1 -52.53 8.01 -1.79
N SER A 2 -51.61 7.85 -2.75
CA SER A 2 -50.55 6.84 -2.69
C SER A 2 -49.23 7.53 -2.40
N ILE A 3 -48.66 7.25 -1.23
CA ILE A 3 -47.33 7.72 -0.83
C ILE A 3 -46.27 6.84 -1.51
N ASN A 4 -45.63 7.37 -2.55
CA ASN A 4 -44.48 6.74 -3.18
C ASN A 4 -43.27 6.89 -2.24
N PHE A 5 -42.94 5.81 -1.53
CA PHE A 5 -41.65 5.68 -0.86
C PHE A 5 -40.61 5.23 -1.89
N THR A 6 -39.82 6.17 -2.40
CA THR A 6 -38.54 5.85 -3.02
C THR A 6 -37.50 5.66 -1.92
N PRO A 7 -36.86 4.48 -1.79
CA PRO A 7 -35.72 4.34 -0.90
C PRO A 7 -34.54 5.04 -1.57
N THR A 8 -34.24 6.27 -1.13
CA THR A 8 -32.95 6.91 -1.42
C THR A 8 -31.88 6.03 -0.81
N SER A 9 -31.25 5.21 -1.65
CA SER A 9 -30.06 4.44 -1.29
C SER A 9 -28.94 5.45 -1.03
N ASN A 10 -28.85 5.90 0.22
CA ASN A 10 -27.63 6.51 0.74
C ASN A 10 -26.57 5.41 0.82
N ARG A 11 -25.99 5.04 -0.33
CA ARG A 11 -24.66 4.44 -0.32
C ARG A 11 -23.76 5.51 0.26
N PRO A 12 -23.13 5.30 1.43
CA PRO A 12 -22.13 6.24 1.89
C PRO A 12 -21.08 6.32 0.78
N GLU A 13 -20.84 7.51 0.26
CA GLU A 13 -19.68 7.78 -0.58
C GLU A 13 -18.49 7.17 0.15
N LYS A 14 -17.80 6.20 -0.48
CA LYS A 14 -16.54 5.68 0.03
C LYS A 14 -15.69 6.91 0.35
N LYS A 15 -15.45 7.14 1.63
CA LYS A 15 -14.75 8.31 2.13
C LYS A 15 -13.45 8.41 1.35
N THR A 16 -13.12 9.59 0.82
CA THR A 16 -11.94 9.86 -0.02
C THR A 16 -10.66 9.19 0.52
N TYR A 17 -10.54 9.02 1.84
CA TYR A 17 -9.44 8.34 2.52
C TYR A 17 -9.32 6.82 2.27
N GLU A 18 -10.42 6.08 2.07
CA GLU A 18 -10.36 4.67 1.67
C GLU A 18 -9.70 4.55 0.29
N GLN A 19 -10.09 5.42 -0.66
CA GLN A 19 -9.52 5.44 -2.00
C GLN A 19 -8.03 5.77 -1.98
N HIS A 20 -7.61 6.71 -1.12
CA HIS A 20 -6.20 7.06 -0.96
C HIS A 20 -5.40 5.90 -0.36
N THR A 21 -5.96 5.19 0.63
CA THR A 21 -5.27 4.05 1.28
C THR A 21 -5.21 2.84 0.36
N GLU A 22 -6.26 2.58 -0.43
CA GLU A 22 -6.29 1.60 -1.51
C GLU A 22 -5.15 1.87 -2.53
N HIS A 23 -4.90 3.14 -2.88
CA HIS A 23 -3.79 3.52 -3.77
C HIS A 23 -2.41 3.20 -3.20
N LEU A 24 -2.17 3.44 -1.90
CA LEU A 24 -0.91 3.06 -1.25
C LEU A 24 -0.71 1.55 -1.24
N LEU A 25 -1.79 0.81 -0.99
CA LEU A 25 -1.79 -0.64 -0.98
C LEU A 25 -1.46 -1.19 -2.39
N GLU A 26 -2.05 -0.61 -3.43
CA GLU A 26 -1.76 -0.97 -4.82
C GLU A 26 -0.28 -0.75 -5.16
N LYS A 27 0.31 0.42 -4.84
CA LYS A 27 1.74 0.69 -5.04
C LYS A 27 2.62 -0.36 -4.36
N LEU A 28 2.29 -0.76 -3.13
CA LEU A 28 3.04 -1.77 -2.38
C LEU A 28 2.95 -3.16 -3.02
N TYR A 29 1.79 -3.55 -3.55
CA TYR A 29 1.65 -4.81 -4.27
C TYR A 29 2.40 -4.80 -5.60
N GLN A 30 2.41 -3.67 -6.32
CA GLN A 30 3.23 -3.51 -7.53
C GLN A 30 4.73 -3.61 -7.22
N LEU A 31 5.18 -2.99 -6.13
CA LEU A 31 6.56 -3.12 -5.62
C LEU A 31 6.91 -4.57 -5.29
N LYS A 32 6.01 -5.27 -4.59
CA LYS A 32 6.16 -6.70 -4.26
C LYS A 32 6.32 -7.53 -5.52
N HIS A 33 5.44 -7.34 -6.50
CA HIS A 33 5.47 -8.07 -7.75
C HIS A 33 6.77 -7.82 -8.50
N ARG A 34 7.18 -6.55 -8.68
CA ARG A 34 8.44 -6.20 -9.35
C ARG A 34 9.66 -6.81 -8.67
N PHE A 35 9.71 -6.75 -7.33
CA PHE A 35 10.77 -7.39 -6.55
C PHE A 35 10.80 -8.90 -6.80
N GLN A 36 9.67 -9.58 -6.69
CA GLN A 36 9.59 -11.03 -6.88
C GLN A 36 10.00 -11.44 -8.29
N SER A 37 9.46 -10.77 -9.32
CA SER A 37 9.77 -11.07 -10.72
C SER A 37 11.23 -10.80 -11.07
N SER A 38 11.84 -9.77 -10.50
CA SER A 38 13.23 -9.40 -10.86
C SER A 38 14.23 -10.21 -10.05
N TYR A 39 14.09 -10.20 -8.71
CA TYR A 39 15.03 -10.84 -7.81
C TYR A 39 14.96 -12.36 -7.92
N TYR A 40 13.79 -13.00 -7.79
CA TYR A 40 13.72 -14.46 -7.79
C TYR A 40 13.96 -15.09 -9.17
N ALA A 41 13.71 -14.38 -10.27
CA ALA A 41 14.03 -14.88 -11.60
C ALA A 41 15.53 -14.81 -11.95
N HIS A 42 16.31 -13.94 -11.28
CA HIS A 42 17.74 -13.69 -11.58
C HIS A 42 18.63 -13.73 -10.32
N SER A 43 18.22 -14.46 -9.28
CA SER A 43 18.87 -14.38 -7.96
C SER A 43 20.23 -15.11 -7.93
N ASP A 44 21.31 -14.36 -8.17
CA ASP A 44 22.69 -14.83 -8.00
C ASP A 44 23.17 -14.83 -6.53
N GLY A 45 22.29 -14.58 -5.55
CA GLY A 45 22.60 -14.60 -4.11
C GLY A 45 23.45 -13.43 -3.60
N LYS A 46 24.20 -12.74 -4.47
CA LYS A 46 25.08 -11.60 -4.12
C LYS A 46 24.38 -10.44 -3.43
N LYS A 47 23.09 -10.26 -3.69
CA LYS A 47 22.26 -9.19 -3.08
C LYS A 47 21.27 -9.72 -2.02
N TYR A 48 21.45 -10.96 -1.53
CA TYR A 48 20.49 -11.62 -0.64
C TYR A 48 20.14 -10.81 0.61
N GLU A 49 21.12 -10.32 1.38
CA GLU A 49 20.82 -9.56 2.61
C GLU A 49 20.09 -8.25 2.32
N LYS A 50 20.42 -7.56 1.22
CA LYS A 50 19.70 -6.35 0.80
C LYS A 50 18.26 -6.69 0.38
N ALA A 51 18.07 -7.78 -0.37
CA ALA A 51 16.76 -8.26 -0.81
C ALA A 51 15.89 -8.70 0.39
N ARG A 52 16.50 -9.37 1.38
CA ARG A 52 15.86 -9.77 2.63
C ARG A 52 15.40 -8.55 3.44
N ASN A 53 16.27 -7.55 3.62
CA ASN A 53 15.93 -6.32 4.33
C ASN A 53 14.81 -5.54 3.62
N PHE A 54 14.86 -5.47 2.29
CA PHE A 54 13.80 -4.87 1.48
C PHE A 54 12.46 -5.58 1.71
N ASN A 55 12.43 -6.92 1.63
CA ASN A 55 11.20 -7.69 1.80
C ASN A 55 10.59 -7.55 3.21
N ILE A 56 11.43 -7.48 4.25
CA ILE A 56 10.99 -7.23 5.63
C ILE A 56 10.33 -5.84 5.73
N ARG A 57 10.98 -4.80 5.20
CA ARG A 57 10.44 -3.43 5.23
C ARG A 57 9.15 -3.30 4.44
N LEU A 58 9.09 -3.90 3.25
CA LEU A 58 7.88 -3.97 2.43
C LEU A 58 6.72 -4.62 3.19
N SER A 59 6.96 -5.75 3.86
CA SER A 59 5.94 -6.45 4.65
C SER A 59 5.46 -5.62 5.84
N ASN A 60 6.37 -4.94 6.54
CA ASN A 60 6.01 -4.04 7.65
C ASN A 60 5.13 -2.89 7.19
N ILE A 61 5.40 -2.30 6.02
CA ILE A 61 4.62 -1.19 5.49
C ILE A 61 3.25 -1.67 5.00
N LEU A 62 3.17 -2.83 4.34
CA LEU A 62 1.89 -3.48 4.01
C LEU A 62 1.02 -3.70 5.25
N PHE A 63 1.62 -4.15 6.36
CA PHE A 63 0.91 -4.31 7.61
C PHE A 63 0.39 -2.97 8.16
N LYS A 64 1.23 -1.92 8.19
CA LYS A 64 0.81 -0.58 8.63
C LYS A 64 -0.33 0.01 7.77
N VAL A 65 -0.29 -0.17 6.46
CA VAL A 65 -1.36 0.28 5.54
C VAL A 65 -2.67 -0.46 5.80
N ASN A 66 -2.60 -1.77 6.01
CA ASN A 66 -3.79 -2.55 6.36
C ASN A 66 -4.38 -2.15 7.72
N GLN A 67 -3.54 -1.78 8.70
CA GLN A 67 -4.03 -1.24 9.97
C GLN A 67 -4.71 0.12 9.79
N LEU A 68 -4.26 0.96 8.86
CA LEU A 68 -4.88 2.26 8.60
C LEU A 68 -6.30 2.16 8.06
N LEU A 69 -6.58 1.15 7.24
CA LEU A 69 -7.94 0.85 6.76
C LEU A 69 -8.93 0.63 7.91
N GLY A 70 -8.45 0.26 9.12
CA GLY A 70 -9.29 0.05 10.31
C GLY A 70 -9.31 1.18 11.34
N THR A 71 -8.68 2.34 11.09
CA THR A 71 -8.51 3.41 12.11
C THR A 71 -9.24 4.72 11.77
N PHE A 72 -9.52 5.56 12.79
CA PHE A 72 -10.29 6.81 12.65
C PHE A 72 -9.59 7.89 11.78
N GLU A 73 -10.40 8.69 11.07
CA GLU A 73 -10.01 9.61 9.99
C GLU A 73 -8.86 10.59 10.31
N THR A 74 -8.83 11.18 11.50
CA THR A 74 -7.83 12.21 11.83
C THR A 74 -6.42 11.62 12.03
N ALA A 75 -6.32 10.38 12.49
CA ALA A 75 -5.04 9.66 12.59
C ALA A 75 -4.56 9.18 11.21
N GLN A 76 -5.48 8.96 10.26
CA GLN A 76 -5.15 8.43 8.95
C GLN A 76 -4.31 9.39 8.11
N GLN A 77 -4.57 10.70 8.15
CA GLN A 77 -3.87 11.65 7.27
C GLN A 77 -2.38 11.85 7.62
N LYS A 78 -2.03 11.93 8.90
CA LYS A 78 -0.61 12.03 9.33
C LYS A 78 0.15 10.74 9.03
N ASN A 79 -0.50 9.60 9.24
CA ASN A 79 0.08 8.29 8.97
C ASN A 79 0.22 8.01 7.47
N TYR A 80 -0.71 8.50 6.64
CA TYR A 80 -0.65 8.43 5.18
C TYR A 80 0.62 9.05 4.63
N ASN A 81 0.91 10.32 5.00
CA ASN A 81 2.10 11.04 4.49
C ASN A 81 3.41 10.36 4.91
N LEU A 82 3.46 9.80 6.13
CA LEU A 82 4.62 9.04 6.60
C LEU A 82 4.81 7.77 5.77
N ILE A 83 3.73 7.06 5.47
CA ILE A 83 3.79 5.82 4.70
C ILE A 83 4.12 6.07 3.23
N ASP A 84 3.53 7.08 2.58
CA ASP A 84 3.89 7.40 1.19
C ASP A 84 5.39 7.72 1.07
N ASN A 85 5.96 8.46 2.04
CA ASN A 85 7.41 8.67 2.11
C ASN A 85 8.21 7.37 2.30
N GLU A 86 7.73 6.44 3.13
CA GLU A 86 8.37 5.12 3.27
C GLU A 86 8.28 4.29 1.97
N ILE A 87 7.16 4.36 1.24
CA ILE A 87 6.98 3.71 -0.07
C ILE A 87 7.95 4.29 -1.10
N GLN A 88 8.09 5.61 -1.18
CA GLN A 88 9.06 6.24 -2.09
C GLN A 88 10.51 5.84 -1.78
N LYS A 89 10.86 5.60 -0.51
CA LYS A 89 12.16 5.03 -0.14
C LYS A 89 12.31 3.60 -0.63
N LEU A 90 11.28 2.76 -0.46
CA LEU A 90 11.28 1.40 -1.01
C LEU A 90 11.40 1.39 -2.53
N GLU A 91 10.75 2.29 -3.26
CA GLU A 91 10.88 2.39 -4.72
C GLU A 91 12.33 2.65 -5.15
N ARG A 92 13.06 3.50 -4.43
CA ARG A 92 14.49 3.75 -4.67
C ARG A 92 15.33 2.52 -4.36
N GLU A 93 15.13 1.90 -3.21
CA GLU A 93 15.85 0.68 -2.81
C GLU A 93 15.61 -0.49 -3.78
N LEU A 94 14.38 -0.61 -4.30
CA LEU A 94 14.06 -1.62 -5.30
C LEU A 94 14.86 -1.38 -6.58
N LYS A 95 14.95 -0.13 -7.06
CA LYS A 95 15.77 0.22 -8.23
C LYS A 95 17.23 -0.16 -8.03
N GLU A 96 17.82 0.08 -6.87
CA GLU A 96 19.21 -0.31 -6.56
C GLU A 96 19.40 -1.83 -6.48
N LEU A 97 18.35 -2.57 -6.12
CA LEU A 97 18.37 -4.02 -6.04
C LEU A 97 18.31 -4.68 -7.42
N ILE A 98 17.46 -4.15 -8.32
CA ILE A 98 17.17 -4.77 -9.62
C ILE A 98 18.00 -4.20 -10.78
N CYS A 99 18.56 -2.99 -10.66
CA CYS A 99 19.59 -2.46 -11.56
C CYS A 99 21.00 -2.88 -11.10
#